data_AF-A0A9E2C1A4-F1
#
_entry.id   AF-A0A9E2C1A4-F1
#
_cell.length_a   1.000
_cell.length_b   1.000
_cell.length_c   1.000
_cell.angle_alpha   90.00
_cell.angle_beta   90.00
_cell.angle_gamma   90.00
#
_symmetry.space_group_name_H-M   'P 1'
#
loop_
_entity.id
_entity.type
_entity.pdbx_description
1 polymer ?
#
loop_
_entity_poly.entity_id
_entity_poly.type
_entity_poly.pdbx_seq_one_letter_code
_entity_poly.pdbx_strand_id
1 'polypeptide(L)' 'MTTKKKQESFEASILRLEEIVQKLESDAPSLDEAVGLFEEGKTLIAACAKKLDEADQKLQILNEPNASK' A
#
# COMPACT_ATOMS: atom_id res chain seq x y z
N MET A 1 15.92 2.05 16.43
CA MET A 1 15.58 3.01 15.36
C MET A 1 14.62 2.34 14.36
N THR A 2 13.38 1.99 14.74
CA THR A 2 12.67 0.88 14.04
C THR A 2 11.19 1.15 13.72
N THR A 3 10.70 2.39 13.78
CA THR A 3 9.28 2.68 13.48
C THR A 3 9.04 3.57 12.25
N LYS A 4 10.04 4.34 11.79
CA LYS A 4 9.84 5.32 10.70
C LYS A 4 9.79 4.70 9.29
N LYS A 5 10.60 3.67 9.03
CA LYS A 5 10.75 3.06 7.68
C LYS A 5 9.52 2.29 7.17
N LYS A 6 8.69 1.73 8.07
CA LYS A 6 7.47 0.97 7.68
C LYS A 6 6.31 1.91 7.31
N GLN A 7 6.24 3.06 7.96
CA GLN A 7 5.20 4.07 7.72
C GLN A 7 5.48 4.82 6.41
N GLU A 8 6.74 5.20 6.16
CA GLU A 8 7.15 5.80 4.88
C GLU A 8 6.83 4.89 3.69
N SER A 9 6.87 3.57 3.83
CA SER A 9 6.55 2.67 2.72
C SER A 9 5.05 2.46 2.48
N PHE A 10 4.14 2.80 3.40
CA PHE A 10 2.70 2.79 3.10
C PHE A 10 2.32 4.11 2.41
N GLU A 11 2.67 5.24 3.02
CA GLU A 11 2.42 6.57 2.44
C GLU A 11 3.12 6.73 1.08
N ALA A 12 4.35 6.26 0.91
CA ALA A 12 5.01 6.26 -0.39
C ALA A 12 4.32 5.36 -1.42
N SER A 13 3.71 4.25 -1.00
CA SER A 13 2.94 3.41 -1.94
C SER A 13 1.67 4.10 -2.41
N ILE A 14 1.02 4.87 -1.52
CA ILE A 14 -0.15 5.69 -1.86
C ILE A 14 0.26 6.84 -2.79
N LEU A 15 1.31 7.59 -2.46
CA LEU A 15 1.83 8.66 -3.33
C LEU A 15 2.17 8.12 -4.73
N ARG A 16 2.81 6.94 -4.78
CA ARG A 16 3.14 6.32 -6.05
C ARG A 16 1.90 5.91 -6.86
N LEU A 17 0.86 5.41 -6.19
CA LEU A 17 -0.42 5.11 -6.84
C LEU A 17 -1.07 6.38 -7.43
N GLU A 18 -1.00 7.51 -6.72
CA GLU A 18 -1.48 8.81 -7.24
C GLU A 18 -0.70 9.24 -8.48
N GLU A 19 0.64 9.09 -8.47
CA GLU A 19 1.47 9.37 -9.66
C GLU A 19 1.11 8.46 -10.84
N ILE A 20 0.84 7.17 -10.58
CA ILE A 20 0.44 6.21 -11.61
C ILE A 20 -0.89 6.62 -12.24
N VAL A 21 -1.88 6.97 -11.41
CA VAL A 21 -3.19 7.45 -11.88
C VAL A 21 -3.02 8.70 -12.73
N GLN A 22 -2.26 9.70 -12.24
CA GLN A 22 -2.02 10.93 -12.97
C GLN A 22 -1.33 10.69 -14.34
N LYS A 23 -0.44 9.71 -14.43
CA LYS A 23 0.21 9.31 -15.70
C LYS A 23 -0.74 8.59 -16.64
N LEU A 24 -1.63 7.74 -16.11
CA LEU A 24 -2.64 7.05 -16.91
C LEU A 24 -3.73 8.00 -17.43
N GLU A 25 -4.01 9.08 -16.70
CA GLU A 25 -4.96 10.13 -17.09
C GLU A 25 -4.37 11.23 -17.97
N SER A 26 -3.03 11.34 -18.04
CA SER A 26 -2.35 12.27 -18.95
C SER A 26 -2.44 11.80 -20.40
N ASP A 27 -2.20 12.71 -21.36
CA ASP A 27 -2.31 12.45 -22.80
C ASP A 27 -1.40 11.28 -23.28
N ALA A 28 -1.98 10.08 -23.23
CA ALA A 28 -1.58 8.85 -23.89
C ALA A 28 -0.19 8.27 -23.54
N PRO A 29 -0.04 7.61 -22.37
CA PRO A 29 1.06 6.65 -22.19
C PRO A 29 1.01 5.59 -23.30
N SER A 30 2.18 5.15 -23.76
CA SER A 30 2.27 4.05 -24.72
C SER A 30 1.59 2.79 -24.16
N LEU A 31 1.12 1.87 -25.01
CA LEU A 31 0.48 0.63 -24.54
C LEU A 31 1.35 -0.14 -23.53
N ASP A 32 2.65 -0.25 -23.81
CA ASP A 32 3.63 -0.90 -22.94
C ASP A 32 3.76 -0.18 -21.59
N GLU A 33 3.79 1.15 -21.60
CA GLU A 33 3.83 1.97 -20.38
C GLU A 33 2.55 1.84 -19.56
N ALA A 34 1.39 1.86 -20.21
CA ALA A 34 0.10 1.70 -19.54
C ALA A 34 0.00 0.32 -18.85
N VAL A 35 0.48 -0.75 -19.52
CA VAL A 35 0.54 -2.09 -18.94
C VAL A 35 1.49 -2.12 -17.73
N GLY A 36 2.70 -1.57 -17.86
CA GLY A 36 3.66 -1.51 -16.76
C GLY A 36 3.14 -0.72 -15.55
N LEU A 37 2.54 0.45 -15.80
CA LEU A 37 1.91 1.28 -14.76
C LEU A 37 0.78 0.53 -14.04
N PHE A 38 -0.02 -0.24 -14.77
CA PHE A 38 -1.10 -1.03 -14.19
C PHE A 38 -0.59 -2.20 -13.33
N GLU A 39 0.45 -2.91 -13.78
CA GLU A 39 1.09 -3.97 -13.00
C GLU A 39 1.76 -3.43 -11.72
N GLU A 40 2.42 -2.28 -11.83
CA GLU A 40 2.99 -1.57 -10.69
C GLU A 40 1.88 -1.20 -9.69
N GLY A 41 0.78 -0.61 -10.17
CA GLY A 41 -0.36 -0.23 -9.34
C GLY A 41 -0.98 -1.43 -8.60
N LYS A 42 -1.17 -2.57 -9.29
CA LYS A 42 -1.66 -3.80 -8.65
C LYS A 42 -0.75 -4.27 -7.52
N THR A 43 0.56 -4.22 -7.74
CA THR A 43 1.55 -4.65 -6.75
C THR A 43 1.51 -3.76 -5.51
N LEU A 44 1.42 -2.45 -5.70
CA LEU A 44 1.31 -1.46 -4.61
C LEU A 44 0.03 -1.65 -3.81
N ILE A 45 -1.12 -1.85 -4.48
CA ILE A 45 -2.40 -2.11 -3.82
C ILE A 45 -2.33 -3.38 -2.96
N ALA A 46 -1.76 -4.47 -3.49
CA ALA A 46 -1.61 -5.72 -2.74
C ALA A 46 -0.71 -5.54 -1.50
N ALA A 47 0.38 -4.79 -1.63
CA ALA A 47 1.27 -4.48 -0.52
C ALA A 47 0.59 -3.62 0.57
N CYS A 48 -0.20 -2.62 0.16
CA CYS A 48 -1.00 -1.79 1.07
C CYS A 48 -2.06 -2.61 1.81
N ALA A 49 -2.81 -3.45 1.09
CA ALA A 49 -3.83 -4.32 1.68
C ALA A 49 -3.22 -5.26 2.74
N LYS A 50 -2.08 -5.88 2.44
CA LYS A 50 -1.37 -6.73 3.39
C LYS A 50 -0.95 -5.97 4.66
N LYS A 51 -0.46 -4.73 4.52
CA LYS A 51 -0.10 -3.91 5.68
C LYS A 51 -1.29 -3.53 6.55
N LEU A 52 -2.45 -3.26 5.94
CA LEU A 52 -3.68 -2.98 6.66
C LEU A 52 -4.16 -4.22 7.42
N ASP A 53 -4.10 -5.40 6.79
CA ASP A 53 -4.42 -6.68 7.45
C ASP A 53 -3.49 -6.95 8.66
N GLU A 54 -2.17 -6.78 8.49
CA GLU A 54 -1.21 -6.91 9.60
C GLU A 54 -1.51 -5.92 10.74
N ALA A 55 -1.95 -4.71 10.41
CA ALA A 55 -2.31 -3.70 11.39
C ALA A 55 -3.60 -4.07 12.14
N ASP A 56 -4.62 -4.54 11.41
CA ASP A 56 -5.89 -4.98 11.98
C ASP A 56 -5.71 -6.17 12.93
N GLN A 57 -4.95 -7.19 12.50
CA GLN A 57 -4.61 -8.34 13.35
C GLN A 57 -3.91 -7.91 14.64
N LYS A 58 -2.98 -6.95 14.55
CA LYS A 58 -2.29 -6.42 15.73
C LYS A 58 -3.26 -5.67 16.65
N LEU A 59 -4.20 -4.92 16.10
CA LEU A 59 -5.24 -4.25 16.88
C LEU A 59 -6.18 -5.25 17.56
N GLN A 60 -6.57 -6.33 16.88
CA GLN A 60 -7.38 -7.40 17.46
C GLN A 60 -6.68 -8.05 18.66
N ILE A 61 -5.40 -8.38 18.53
CA ILE A 61 -4.60 -8.95 19.63
C ILE A 61 -4.52 -7.99 20.83
N LEU A 62 -4.37 -6.67 20.57
CA LEU A 62 -4.30 -5.67 21.63
C LEU A 62 -5.66 -5.37 22.28
N ASN A 63 -6.76 -5.57 21.54
CA ASN A 63 -8.11 -5.31 22.00
C ASN A 63 -8.77 -6.54 22.65
N GLU A 64 -8.17 -7.74 22.57
CA GLU A 64 -8.63 -8.91 23.30
C GLU A 64 -8.36 -8.74 24.82
N PRO A 65 -9.38 -8.61 25.68
CA PRO A 65 -9.20 -8.32 27.10
C PRO A 65 -8.85 -9.56 27.94
N ASN A 66 -8.17 -10.57 27.38
CA ASN A 66 -7.93 -11.85 28.10
C ASN A 66 -6.57 -12.50 27.79
N ALA A 67 -5.49 -11.85 28.21
CA ALA A 67 -4.24 -12.54 28.60
C ALA A 67 -4.10 -12.58 30.14
N SER A 68 -5.22 -12.65 30.85
CA SER A 68 -5.27 -12.76 32.30
C SER A 68 -6.31 -13.80 32.69
N LYS A 69 -5.93 -15.07 32.56
CA LYS A 69 -6.49 -16.14 33.39
C LYS A 69 -5.43 -17.16 33.71
#